data_AF-A0A2Z4MKA6-F1
#
_entry.id   AF-A0A2Z4MKA6-F1
#
_cell.length_a   1.000
_cell.length_b   1.000
_cell.length_c   1.000
_cell.angle_alpha   90.00
_cell.angle_beta   90.00
_cell.angle_gamma   90.00
#
_symmetry.space_group_name_H-M   'P 1'
#
loop_
_entity.id
_entity.type
_entity.pdbx_description
1 polymer ?
#
loop_
_entity_poly.entity_id
_entity_poly.type
_entity_poly.pdbx_seq_one_letter_code
_entity_poly.pdbx_strand_id
1 'polypeptide(L)' 'MSAPVLDFQEYVEKTEPSRQRAIETLAFDIDNSGIEWTVRDVIEELELLVDGKATMDFEDFIDGIREQARRLLK' A
#
# COMPACT_ATOMS: atom_id res chain seq x y z
N MET A 1 -13.95 16.36 41.24
CA MET A 1 -12.93 15.28 41.22
C MET A 1 -11.96 15.63 40.12
N SER A 2 -10.74 16.07 40.48
CA SER A 2 -9.72 16.46 39.51
C SER A 2 -9.11 15.20 38.91
N ALA A 3 -9.16 15.05 37.58
CA ALA A 3 -8.52 13.92 36.91
C ALA A 3 -7.00 13.96 37.20
N PRO A 4 -6.35 12.82 37.49
CA PRO A 4 -4.91 12.80 37.68
C PRO A 4 -4.24 13.20 36.37
N VAL A 5 -3.38 14.21 36.44
CA VAL A 5 -2.50 14.60 35.32
C VAL A 5 -1.53 13.43 35.14
N LEU A 6 -1.80 12.60 34.15
CA LEU A 6 -0.89 11.52 33.76
C LEU A 6 0.45 12.17 33.42
N ASP A 7 1.52 11.74 34.10
CA ASP A 7 2.87 12.07 33.68
C ASP A 7 3.05 11.52 32.26
N PHE A 8 3.16 12.45 31.31
CA PHE A 8 3.23 12.11 29.91
C PHE A 8 4.45 11.23 29.61
N GLN A 9 5.55 11.43 30.34
CA GLN A 9 6.76 10.65 30.15
C GLN A 9 6.57 9.21 30.62
N GLU A 10 6.01 9.00 31.81
CA GLU A 10 5.73 7.68 32.35
C GLU A 10 4.68 6.92 31.50
N TYR A 11 3.70 7.64 30.96
CA TYR A 11 2.68 7.06 30.07
C TYR A 11 3.28 6.59 28.75
N VAL A 12 4.14 7.39 28.12
CA VAL A 12 4.86 7.00 26.90
C VAL A 12 5.71 5.76 27.16
N GLU A 13 6.53 5.75 28.21
CA GLU A 13 7.40 4.60 28.54
C GLU A 13 6.60 3.30 28.76
N LYS A 14 5.42 3.38 29.38
CA LYS A 14 4.54 2.21 29.57
C LYS A 14 3.86 1.74 28.30
N THR A 15 3.58 2.64 27.36
CA THR A 15 2.80 2.35 26.16
C THR A 15 3.65 2.03 24.94
N GLU A 16 4.90 2.50 24.88
CA GLU A 16 5.83 2.26 23.77
C GLU A 16 6.05 0.77 23.43
N PRO A 17 6.23 -0.15 24.39
CA PRO A 17 6.40 -1.57 24.07
C PRO A 17 5.16 -2.20 23.42
N SER A 18 3.97 -1.70 23.74
CA SER A 18 2.71 -2.15 23.12
C SER A 18 2.52 -1.51 21.74
N ARG A 19 2.93 -0.25 21.59
CA ARG A 19 2.93 0.46 20.30
C ARG A 19 3.88 -0.21 19.31
N GLN A 20 5.08 -0.57 19.73
CA GLN A 20 6.07 -1.27 18.91
C GLN A 20 5.54 -2.64 18.45
N ARG A 21 4.98 -3.45 19.36
CA ARG A 21 4.36 -4.74 19.00
C ARG A 21 3.17 -4.61 18.05
N ALA A 22 2.36 -3.58 18.21
CA ALA A 22 1.27 -3.29 17.26
C ALA A 22 1.81 -2.92 15.87
N ILE A 23 2.91 -2.17 15.80
CA ILE A 23 3.59 -1.83 14.54
C ILE A 23 4.20 -3.07 13.90
N GLU A 24 4.85 -3.96 14.67
CA GLU A 24 5.37 -5.24 14.17
C GLU A 24 4.27 -6.14 13.60
N THR A 25 3.07 -6.10 14.20
CA THR A 25 1.91 -6.86 13.70
C THR A 25 1.27 -6.21 12.46
N LEU A 26 1.43 -4.90 12.30
CA LEU A 26 0.94 -4.12 11.15
C LEU A 26 1.96 -3.99 10.02
N ALA A 27 3.22 -4.35 10.27
CA ALA A 27 4.18 -4.63 9.22
C ALA A 27 3.70 -5.92 8.54
N PHE A 28 2.76 -5.74 7.60
CA PHE A 28 2.43 -6.74 6.60
C PHE A 28 3.70 -7.45 6.19
N ASP A 29 3.66 -8.79 6.21
CA ASP A 29 4.72 -9.63 5.67
C ASP A 29 5.21 -9.00 4.36
N ILE A 30 6.36 -8.32 4.44
CA ILE A 30 7.06 -7.83 3.27
C ILE A 30 7.56 -9.11 2.64
N ASP A 31 6.73 -9.67 1.78
CA ASP A 31 7.07 -10.84 1.02
C ASP A 31 8.34 -10.49 0.23
N ASN A 32 9.43 -11.15 0.62
CA ASN A 32 10.73 -11.06 -0.01
C ASN A 32 10.81 -11.97 -1.25
N SER A 33 9.67 -12.48 -1.73
CA SER A 33 9.54 -12.95 -3.11
C SER A 33 9.63 -11.71 -4.03
N GLY A 34 10.52 -11.74 -5.02
CA GLY A 34 10.87 -10.53 -5.79
C GLY A 34 9.65 -9.87 -6.44
N ILE A 35 9.24 -8.71 -5.90
CA ILE A 35 8.20 -7.80 -6.42
C ILE A 35 7.07 -8.58 -7.13
N GLU A 36 6.34 -9.39 -6.39
CA GLU A 36 5.08 -9.93 -6.89
C GLU A 36 4.12 -8.75 -7.10
N TRP A 37 3.67 -8.57 -8.35
CA TRP A 37 2.69 -7.55 -8.70
C TRP A 37 1.38 -7.87 -8.00
N THR A 38 0.92 -6.97 -7.14
CA THR A 38 -0.36 -7.13 -6.47
C THR A 38 -1.50 -6.74 -7.42
N VAL A 39 -2.71 -7.25 -7.13
CA VAL A 39 -3.93 -6.82 -7.83
C VAL A 39 -4.13 -5.30 -7.75
N ARG A 40 -3.66 -4.67 -6.67
CA ARG A 40 -3.70 -3.21 -6.50
C ARG A 40 -2.84 -2.50 -7.54
N ASP A 41 -1.61 -2.96 -7.76
CA ASP A 41 -0.69 -2.35 -8.73
C ASP A 41 -1.28 -2.40 -10.14
N VAL A 42 -1.94 -3.50 -10.49
CA VAL A 42 -2.62 -3.62 -11.78
C VAL A 42 -3.79 -2.63 -11.92
N ILE A 43 -4.57 -2.43 -10.86
CA ILE A 43 -5.68 -1.47 -10.87
C ILE A 43 -5.15 -0.04 -11.04
N GLU A 44 -4.11 0.33 -10.29
CA GLU A 44 -3.51 1.67 -10.37
C GLU A 44 -2.96 1.94 -11.78
N GLU A 45 -2.30 0.97 -12.41
CA GLU A 45 -1.83 1.09 -13.80
C GLU A 45 -2.98 1.21 -14.81
N LEU A 46 -4.10 0.50 -14.59
CA LEU A 46 -5.29 0.64 -15.44
C LEU A 46 -5.93 2.02 -15.32
N GLU A 47 -5.97 2.60 -14.12
CA GLU A 47 -6.46 3.97 -13.91
C GLU A 47 -5.59 4.98 -14.66
N LEU A 48 -4.26 4.84 -14.59
CA LEU A 48 -3.33 5.69 -15.34
C LEU A 48 -3.53 5.60 -16.86
N LEU A 49 -3.76 4.39 -17.40
CA LEU A 49 -4.04 4.20 -18.82
C LEU A 49 -5.35 4.88 -19.24
N VAL A 50 -6.39 4.78 -18.40
CA VAL A 50 -7.69 5.41 -18.66
C VAL A 50 -7.58 6.93 -18.62
N ASP A 51 -6.88 7.49 -17.63
CA ASP A 51 -6.67 8.93 -17.49
C ASP A 51 -5.82 9.50 -18.64
N GLY A 52 -4.81 8.76 -19.07
CA GLY A 52 -3.92 9.13 -20.18
C GLY A 52 -4.52 8.94 -21.57
N LYS A 53 -5.66 8.24 -21.71
CA LYS A 53 -6.24 7.82 -23.00
C LYS A 53 -6.48 8.96 -23.98
N ALA A 54 -6.77 10.17 -23.50
CA ALA A 54 -7.02 11.34 -24.35
C ALA A 54 -5.75 11.91 -25.00
N THR A 55 -4.58 11.61 -24.44
CA THR A 55 -3.28 12.14 -24.86
C THR A 55 -2.30 11.07 -25.36
N MET A 56 -2.65 9.80 -25.18
CA MET A 56 -1.83 8.64 -25.54
C MET A 56 -2.13 8.15 -26.96
N ASP A 57 -1.14 7.57 -27.63
CA ASP A 57 -1.37 6.86 -28.88
C ASP A 57 -2.26 5.63 -28.65
N PHE A 58 -3.06 5.28 -29.65
CA PHE A 58 -3.99 4.17 -29.53
C PHE A 58 -3.27 2.82 -29.40
N GLU A 59 -2.14 2.62 -30.08
CA GLU A 59 -1.35 1.39 -29.99
C GLU A 59 -0.75 1.22 -28.59
N ASP A 60 -0.20 2.29 -28.03
CA ASP A 60 0.36 2.31 -26.67
C ASP A 60 -0.71 2.00 -25.61
N PHE A 61 -1.92 2.56 -25.77
CA PHE A 61 -3.04 2.27 -24.87
C PHE A 61 -3.43 0.78 -24.92
N ILE A 62 -3.54 0.20 -26.11
CA ILE A 62 -3.91 -1.21 -26.29
C ILE A 62 -2.84 -2.14 -25.72
N ASP A 63 -1.57 -1.82 -25.93
CA ASP A 63 -0.46 -2.62 -25.40
C ASP A 63 -0.36 -2.53 -23.87
N GLY A 64 -0.64 -1.36 -23.29
CA GLY A 64 -0.79 -1.18 -21.84
C GLY A 64 -1.89 -2.07 -21.25
N ILE A 65 -3.09 -2.07 -21.85
CA ILE A 65 -4.21 -2.92 -21.40
C ILE A 65 -3.85 -4.41 -21.50
N ARG A 66 -3.18 -4.83 -22.58
CA ARG A 66 -2.76 -6.24 -22.76
C ARG A 66 -1.73 -6.68 -21.74
N GLU A 67 -0.80 -5.81 -21.36
CA GLU A 67 0.18 -6.08 -20.31
C GLU A 67 -0.49 -6.29 -18.96
N GLN A 68 -1.45 -5.43 -18.59
CA GLN A 68 -2.20 -5.61 -17.34
C GLN A 68 -3.03 -6.90 -17.34
N ALA A 69 -3.66 -7.24 -18.47
CA ALA A 69 -4.37 -8.52 -18.61
C ALA A 69 -3.42 -9.72 -18.46
N ARG A 70 -2.20 -9.65 -19.00
CA ARG A 70 -1.18 -10.70 -18.86
C ARG A 70 -0.75 -10.89 -17.40
N ARG A 71 -0.64 -9.80 -16.63
CA ARG A 71 -0.28 -9.85 -15.21
C ARG A 71 -1.36 -10.49 -14.35
N LEU A 72 -2.64 -10.31 -14.68
CA LEU A 72 -3.76 -10.93 -13.96
C LEU A 72 -3.99 -12.41 -14.29
N LEU A 73 -3.54 -12.85 -15.47
CA LEU A 73 -3.77 -14.21 -15.96
C LEU A 73 -2.59 -15.17 -15.70
N LYS A 74 -1.47 -14.68 -15.20
CA LYS A 74 -0.32 -15.48 -14.74
C LYS A 74 -0.45 -15.81 -13.27
#